data_AF-A0AA90H5S1-F1
#
_entry.id   AF-A0AA90H5S1-F1
#
_cell.length_a   1.000
_cell.length_b   1.000
_cell.length_c   1.000
_cell.angle_alpha   90.00
_cell.angle_beta   90.00
_cell.angle_gamma   90.00
#
_symmetry.space_group_name_H-M   'P 1'
#
loop_
_entity.id
_entity.type
_entity.pdbx_description
1 polymer ?
#
loop_
_entity_poly.entity_id
_entity_poly.type
_entity_poly.pdbx_seq_one_letter_code
_entity_poly.pdbx_strand_id
1 'polypeptide(L)'
;MTPTGQTLAATSLLRFATAGSVDDGKSTLVGRLLHDSKSVLTDQLEAVEAASLRRGQQTPDLALLTDGLRAEREQGITIDVAYRYFATPARRFILADTPGHVQYTRNMVTGASTAQLAVVLVDARNGVVEQTRRHAAVAALLRVPHVVLAVNKMDLVDYAEPAFAAIAEEFTAYAASLGVPDITAIPISALAGDNVVTPSAHMDWYGGPTVLEHLETVPVGEDPSAQPARFPVQYVIRPQTSDHPDYRGYAGRIAAGVLRVGDEVTVLPSGGRSVITGIDALGEPVKAAWAPQSVTVLLADDLDISRGDLIAPAAEPPSTTQDVEGTVCHLHERPLKVGDRVLLKHATRTVKAIVKALPYRIDLTAGLAHVADPGQLDVNDIGGITVRTAEPLPLDAYQDSRLTGSFLLIDPADGSTLTAGMAGEAFAGPAAAAGADQEGWDF
;
A
#
# COMPACT_ATOMS: atom_id res chain seq x y z
N MET A 1 -18.82 -16.30 30.79
CA MET A 1 -18.43 -15.01 31.39
C MET A 1 -17.56 -14.29 30.39
N THR A 2 -18.17 -13.35 29.68
CA THR A 2 -17.53 -12.45 28.71
C THR A 2 -16.54 -11.57 29.47
N PRO A 3 -15.25 -11.52 29.11
CA PRO A 3 -14.33 -10.62 29.78
C PRO A 3 -14.73 -9.18 29.44
N THR A 4 -15.14 -8.46 30.47
CA THR A 4 -15.44 -7.03 30.47
C THR A 4 -14.25 -6.25 29.92
N GLY A 5 -14.48 -5.63 28.75
CA GLY A 5 -13.54 -4.72 28.11
C GLY A 5 -13.31 -3.48 28.94
N GLN A 6 -12.20 -3.44 29.67
CA GLN A 6 -11.47 -2.20 29.88
C GLN A 6 -10.50 -2.05 28.71
N THR A 7 -11.09 -1.57 27.62
CA THR A 7 -10.42 -1.20 26.39
C THR A 7 -9.42 -0.09 26.71
N LEU A 8 -8.13 -0.42 26.76
CA LEU A 8 -7.12 0.49 26.24
C LEU A 8 -7.56 0.77 24.80
N ALA A 9 -8.32 1.84 24.59
CA ALA A 9 -8.71 2.28 23.26
C ALA A 9 -7.43 2.68 22.55
N ALA A 10 -6.80 1.70 21.91
CA ALA A 10 -5.75 1.93 20.94
C ALA A 10 -6.40 2.77 19.86
N THR A 11 -6.19 4.09 19.92
CA THR A 11 -6.53 5.02 18.86
C THR A 11 -6.04 4.40 17.56
N SER A 12 -6.96 4.00 16.68
CA SER A 12 -6.63 3.22 15.48
C SER A 12 -5.67 4.03 14.61
N LEU A 13 -4.78 3.33 13.89
CA LEU A 13 -3.77 3.96 13.04
C LEU A 13 -4.21 3.84 11.58
N LEU A 14 -4.34 4.98 10.87
CA LEU A 14 -4.48 5.00 9.42
C LEU A 14 -3.14 5.36 8.77
N ARG A 15 -2.70 4.53 7.83
CA ARG A 15 -1.67 4.92 6.87
C ARG A 15 -2.35 5.34 5.58
N PHE A 16 -2.11 6.55 5.10
CA PHE A 16 -2.66 6.99 3.83
C PHE A 16 -1.63 7.76 3.00
N ALA A 17 -1.82 7.79 1.68
CA ALA A 17 -0.96 8.51 0.75
C ALA A 17 -1.77 9.55 -0.03
N THR A 18 -1.17 10.70 -0.32
CA THR A 18 -1.74 11.71 -1.24
C THR A 18 -1.10 11.58 -2.61
N ALA A 19 -1.92 11.58 -3.66
CA ALA A 19 -1.51 11.55 -5.05
C ALA A 19 -2.33 12.56 -5.87
N GLY A 20 -1.82 12.98 -7.02
CA GLY A 20 -2.40 14.09 -7.80
C GLY A 20 -1.32 14.87 -8.55
N SER A 21 -1.73 15.70 -9.51
CA SER A 21 -0.85 16.53 -10.32
C SER A 21 -0.08 17.56 -9.50
N VAL A 22 0.93 18.18 -10.13
CA VAL A 22 1.77 19.22 -9.52
C VAL A 22 0.93 20.41 -9.04
N ASP A 23 -0.13 20.73 -9.78
CA ASP A 23 -0.99 21.87 -9.49
C ASP A 23 -2.29 21.52 -8.77
N ASP A 24 -2.55 20.26 -8.45
CA ASP A 24 -3.84 19.86 -7.84
C ASP A 24 -3.98 20.28 -6.35
N GLY A 25 -2.94 20.90 -5.78
CA GLY A 25 -2.99 21.48 -4.43
C GLY A 25 -2.79 20.47 -3.29
N LYS A 26 -1.98 19.42 -3.51
CA LYS A 26 -1.68 18.38 -2.52
C LYS A 26 -1.04 18.93 -1.25
N SER A 27 0.06 19.65 -1.40
CA SER A 27 0.78 20.27 -0.28
C SER A 27 -0.12 21.24 0.48
N THR A 28 -1.00 21.97 -0.22
CA THR A 28 -2.00 22.85 0.39
C THR A 28 -3.03 22.06 1.22
N LEU A 29 -3.57 20.96 0.69
CA LEU A 29 -4.50 20.09 1.42
C LEU A 29 -3.85 19.50 2.67
N VAL A 30 -2.63 18.98 2.53
CA VAL A 30 -1.87 18.42 3.65
C VAL A 30 -1.59 19.49 4.70
N GLY A 31 -1.11 20.67 4.28
CA GLY A 31 -0.86 21.80 5.17
C GLY A 31 -2.14 22.23 5.91
N ARG A 32 -3.29 22.27 5.22
CA ARG A 32 -4.60 22.56 5.80
C ARG A 32 -5.01 21.52 6.84
N LEU A 33 -4.89 20.22 6.53
CA LEU A 33 -5.17 19.13 7.48
C LEU A 33 -4.30 19.23 8.73
N LEU A 34 -3.01 19.52 8.58
CA LEU A 34 -2.08 19.66 9.71
C LEU A 34 -2.39 20.91 10.56
N HIS A 35 -2.67 22.05 9.93
CA HIS A 35 -3.03 23.30 10.60
C HIS A 35 -4.34 23.16 11.38
N ASP A 36 -5.41 22.74 10.71
CA ASP A 36 -6.76 22.74 11.26
C ASP A 36 -6.97 21.61 12.28
N SER A 37 -6.22 20.50 12.18
CA SER A 37 -6.19 19.44 13.21
C SER A 37 -5.41 19.83 14.48
N LYS A 38 -4.87 21.06 14.56
CA LYS A 38 -4.05 21.57 15.68
C LYS A 38 -2.83 20.68 16.01
N SER A 39 -2.35 19.94 15.01
CA SER A 39 -1.19 19.05 15.15
C SER A 39 0.14 19.77 14.96
N VAL A 40 0.11 21.03 14.50
CA VAL A 40 1.29 21.89 14.32
C VAL A 40 1.45 22.79 15.54
N LEU A 41 2.65 22.79 16.12
CA LEU A 41 3.00 23.68 17.22
C LEU A 41 2.98 25.15 16.76
N THR A 42 2.51 26.06 17.61
CA THR A 42 2.26 27.48 17.28
C THR A 42 3.49 28.20 16.71
N ASP A 43 4.69 27.84 17.16
CA ASP A 43 5.97 28.37 16.69
C ASP A 43 6.28 28.04 15.23
N GLN A 44 5.86 26.86 14.75
CA GLN A 44 6.01 26.50 13.33
C GLN A 44 5.04 27.27 12.43
N LEU A 45 3.85 27.61 12.95
CA LEU A 45 2.89 28.43 12.22
C LEU A 45 3.37 29.88 12.09
N GLU A 46 3.87 30.47 13.17
CA GLU A 46 4.49 31.80 13.13
C GLU A 46 5.66 31.87 12.15
N ALA A 47 6.46 30.79 12.04
CA ALA A 47 7.55 30.70 11.07
C ALA A 47 7.06 30.66 9.62
N VAL A 48 5.94 29.97 9.35
CA VAL A 48 5.29 29.91 8.03
C VAL A 48 4.71 31.27 7.66
N GLU A 49 3.97 31.92 8.56
CA GLU A 49 3.42 33.26 8.35
C GLU A 49 4.55 34.24 8.00
N ALA A 50 5.63 34.26 8.79
CA ALA A 50 6.78 35.11 8.55
C ALA A 50 7.51 34.79 7.23
N ALA A 51 7.48 33.53 6.76
CA ALA A 51 8.06 33.14 5.47
C ALA A 51 7.16 33.57 4.28
N SER A 52 5.84 33.41 4.38
CA SER A 52 4.86 33.85 3.38
C SER A 52 4.85 35.37 3.23
N LEU A 53 4.90 36.11 4.34
CA LEU A 53 5.05 37.56 4.35
C LEU A 53 6.34 38.01 3.65
N ARG A 54 7.47 37.33 3.88
CA ARG A 54 8.74 37.60 3.17
C ARG A 54 8.66 37.32 1.66
N ARG A 55 7.79 36.41 1.24
CA ARG A 55 7.49 36.11 -0.17
C ARG A 55 6.42 37.02 -0.78
N GLY A 56 5.85 37.95 0.00
CA GLY A 56 4.83 38.90 -0.46
C GLY A 56 3.40 38.33 -0.52
N GLN A 57 3.16 37.15 0.06
CA GLN A 57 1.83 36.58 0.17
C GLN A 57 1.10 37.16 1.40
N GLN A 58 -0.16 37.57 1.22
CA GLN A 58 -1.01 38.11 2.29
C GLN A 58 -1.58 37.01 3.20
N THR A 59 -1.73 35.80 2.67
CA THR A 59 -2.26 34.62 3.36
C THR A 59 -1.12 33.64 3.65
N PRO A 60 -1.10 32.95 4.81
CA PRO A 60 -0.07 31.97 5.12
C PRO A 60 -0.10 30.81 4.10
N ASP A 61 1.05 30.50 3.53
CA ASP A 61 1.24 29.43 2.56
C ASP A 61 1.53 28.13 3.31
N LEU A 62 0.46 27.38 3.58
CA LEU A 62 0.52 26.16 4.36
C LEU A 62 1.33 25.03 3.69
N ALA A 63 1.65 25.13 2.38
CA ALA A 63 2.56 24.19 1.73
C ALA A 63 3.98 24.27 2.31
N LEU A 64 4.36 25.39 2.94
CA LEU A 64 5.65 25.53 3.62
C LEU A 64 5.81 24.59 4.84
N LEU A 65 4.71 24.04 5.37
CA LEU A 65 4.76 23.01 6.42
C LEU A 65 5.20 21.65 5.89
N THR A 66 4.97 21.38 4.60
CA THR A 66 5.16 20.06 3.98
C THR A 66 6.50 19.94 3.25
N ASP A 67 7.04 21.03 2.72
CA ASP A 67 8.23 21.00 1.85
C ASP A 67 9.53 20.96 2.68
N GLY A 68 10.19 19.79 2.69
CA GLY A 68 11.32 19.49 3.54
C GLY A 68 12.68 19.89 2.95
N LEU A 69 12.85 19.80 1.63
CA LEU A 69 14.12 20.03 0.93
C LEU A 69 14.22 21.46 0.36
N ARG A 70 15.43 22.04 0.33
CA ARG A 70 15.67 23.35 -0.32
C ARG A 70 15.30 23.32 -1.81
N ALA A 71 15.57 22.21 -2.50
CA ALA A 71 15.21 22.03 -3.90
C ALA A 71 13.69 21.98 -4.12
N GLU A 72 12.93 21.35 -3.22
CA GLU A 72 11.46 21.36 -3.23
C GLU A 72 10.93 22.79 -3.09
N ARG A 73 11.50 23.56 -2.14
CA ARG A 73 11.10 24.95 -1.87
C ARG A 73 11.44 25.96 -2.96
N GLU A 74 12.45 25.66 -3.79
CA GLU A 74 12.86 26.46 -4.93
C GLU A 74 12.03 26.15 -6.17
N GLN A 75 11.53 24.92 -6.30
CA GLN A 75 10.74 24.46 -7.47
C GLN A 75 9.22 24.38 -7.21
N GLY A 76 8.77 24.46 -5.96
CA GLY A 76 7.35 24.36 -5.60
C GLY A 76 6.74 22.98 -5.82
N ILE A 77 7.56 21.92 -5.78
CA ILE A 77 7.13 20.53 -6.00
C ILE A 77 7.65 19.61 -4.89
N THR A 78 6.88 18.59 -4.51
CA THR A 78 7.35 17.46 -3.67
C THR A 78 8.24 16.55 -4.51
N ILE A 79 9.46 16.23 -4.04
CA ILE A 79 10.46 15.44 -4.79
C ILE A 79 10.60 14.03 -4.21
N ASP A 80 10.57 13.87 -2.88
CA ASP A 80 10.64 12.57 -2.20
C ASP A 80 9.39 12.32 -1.34
N VAL A 81 9.15 11.08 -0.93
CA VAL A 81 8.01 10.77 -0.06
C VAL A 81 8.22 11.38 1.32
N ALA A 82 7.47 12.42 1.65
CA ALA A 82 7.51 13.02 2.98
C ALA A 82 6.51 12.33 3.91
N TYR A 83 7.01 11.69 4.97
CA TYR A 83 6.16 11.10 6.01
C TYR A 83 5.80 12.14 7.07
N ARG A 84 4.50 12.31 7.31
CA ARG A 84 3.94 13.21 8.33
C ARG A 84 3.08 12.43 9.30
N TYR A 85 3.10 12.86 10.56
CA TYR A 85 2.38 12.22 11.66
C TYR A 85 1.47 13.24 12.31
N PHE A 86 0.20 12.89 12.46
CA PHE A 86 -0.76 13.72 13.16
C PHE A 86 -1.81 12.84 13.82
N ALA A 87 -2.60 13.42 14.73
CA ALA A 87 -3.63 12.69 15.45
C ALA A 87 -4.80 13.60 15.77
N THR A 88 -5.98 13.00 15.81
CA THR A 88 -7.19 13.59 16.37
C THR A 88 -7.57 12.83 17.64
N PRO A 89 -8.58 13.30 18.40
CA PRO A 89 -9.12 12.52 19.51
C PRO A 89 -9.64 11.15 19.07
N ALA A 90 -10.08 11.01 17.81
CA ALA A 90 -10.61 9.77 17.27
C ALA A 90 -9.53 8.82 16.75
N ARG A 91 -8.46 9.34 16.12
CA ARG A 91 -7.58 8.50 15.30
C ARG A 91 -6.14 9.04 15.15
N ARG A 92 -5.16 8.13 14.93
CA ARG A 92 -3.77 8.48 14.59
C ARG A 92 -3.52 8.28 13.10
N PHE A 93 -2.70 9.13 12.52
CA PHE A 93 -2.44 9.16 11.09
C PHE A 93 -0.95 9.15 10.76
N ILE A 94 -0.60 8.38 9.74
CA ILE A 94 0.67 8.46 9.03
C ILE A 94 0.33 8.81 7.58
N LEU A 95 0.72 10.00 7.16
CA LEU A 95 0.56 10.48 5.81
C LEU A 95 1.88 10.30 5.06
N ALA A 96 1.83 9.70 3.88
CA ALA A 96 2.89 9.71 2.89
C ALA A 96 2.53 10.72 1.78
N ASP A 97 3.19 11.88 1.76
CA ASP A 97 3.00 12.84 0.69
C ASP A 97 3.82 12.41 -0.54
N THR A 98 3.14 11.96 -1.60
CA THR A 98 3.81 11.44 -2.79
C THR A 98 3.93 12.52 -3.87
N PRO A 99 5.12 12.67 -4.49
CA PRO A 99 5.34 13.58 -5.62
C PRO A 99 4.33 13.40 -6.73
N GLY A 100 3.94 14.51 -7.37
CA GLY A 100 2.96 14.43 -8.47
C GLY A 100 3.58 13.97 -9.77
N HIS A 101 4.77 14.48 -10.09
CA HIS A 101 5.31 14.42 -11.45
C HIS A 101 5.55 12.98 -11.97
N VAL A 102 5.40 12.80 -13.28
CA VAL A 102 5.54 11.51 -13.99
C VAL A 102 6.87 10.79 -13.70
N GLN A 103 7.92 11.55 -13.45
CA GLN A 103 9.25 11.03 -13.12
C GLN A 103 9.33 10.34 -11.74
N TYR A 104 8.24 10.36 -10.96
CA TYR A 104 8.21 9.90 -9.57
C TYR A 104 7.21 8.78 -9.29
N THR A 105 6.81 8.00 -10.31
CA THR A 105 5.99 6.77 -10.12
C THR A 105 6.59 5.86 -9.05
N ARG A 106 7.92 5.68 -9.01
CA ARG A 106 8.61 4.91 -7.97
C ARG A 106 8.37 5.43 -6.54
N ASN A 107 8.21 6.73 -6.38
CA ASN A 107 7.97 7.36 -5.08
C ASN A 107 6.53 7.12 -4.66
N MET A 108 5.58 7.21 -5.60
CA MET A 108 4.20 6.78 -5.35
C MET A 108 4.13 5.30 -4.97
N VAL A 109 4.85 4.41 -5.68
CA VAL A 109 4.91 2.98 -5.36
C VAL A 109 5.41 2.76 -3.94
N THR A 110 6.49 3.46 -3.56
CA THR A 110 7.06 3.38 -2.22
C THR A 110 6.05 3.84 -1.16
N GLY A 111 5.43 5.01 -1.33
CA GLY A 111 4.46 5.56 -0.37
C GLY A 111 3.15 4.76 -0.28
N ALA A 112 2.59 4.36 -1.42
CA ALA A 112 1.31 3.65 -1.50
C ALA A 112 1.41 2.17 -1.12
N SER A 113 2.59 1.54 -1.20
CA SER A 113 2.79 0.12 -0.85
C SER A 113 2.40 -0.24 0.59
N THR A 114 2.43 0.74 1.50
CA THR A 114 2.04 0.56 2.91
C THR A 114 0.74 1.28 3.27
N ALA A 115 0.13 1.97 2.31
CA ALA A 115 -1.09 2.72 2.50
C ALA A 115 -2.30 1.79 2.60
N GLN A 116 -3.23 2.19 3.47
CA GLN A 116 -4.56 1.63 3.63
C GLN A 116 -5.60 2.49 2.89
N LEU A 117 -5.26 3.75 2.61
CA LEU A 117 -6.09 4.68 1.84
C LEU A 117 -5.22 5.55 0.92
N ALA A 118 -5.71 5.87 -0.27
CA ALA A 118 -5.10 6.84 -1.18
C ALA A 118 -6.07 8.00 -1.42
N VAL A 119 -5.62 9.24 -1.22
CA VAL A 119 -6.35 10.46 -1.59
C VAL A 119 -5.81 10.94 -2.93
N VAL A 120 -6.61 10.81 -3.98
CA VAL A 120 -6.29 11.29 -5.32
C VAL A 120 -6.93 12.66 -5.50
N LEU A 121 -6.11 13.71 -5.58
CA LEU A 121 -6.56 15.07 -5.81
C LEU A 121 -6.72 15.34 -7.30
N VAL A 122 -7.73 16.14 -7.64
CA VAL A 122 -8.02 16.60 -9.00
C VAL A 122 -8.40 18.09 -8.96
N ASP A 123 -7.76 18.93 -9.76
CA ASP A 123 -8.19 20.32 -9.97
C ASP A 123 -9.52 20.37 -10.74
N ALA A 124 -10.55 20.97 -10.13
CA ALA A 124 -11.90 21.08 -10.70
C ALA A 124 -11.93 21.80 -12.06
N ARG A 125 -10.93 22.64 -12.37
CA ARG A 125 -10.83 23.35 -13.65
C ARG A 125 -10.35 22.44 -14.79
N ASN A 126 -9.53 21.45 -14.45
CA ASN A 126 -8.86 20.58 -15.42
C ASN A 126 -9.58 19.23 -15.56
N GLY A 127 -10.30 18.80 -14.52
CA GLY A 127 -10.93 17.49 -14.48
C GLY A 127 -9.91 16.35 -14.50
N VAL A 128 -10.33 15.16 -14.95
CA VAL A 128 -9.48 13.96 -14.91
C VAL A 128 -8.40 14.01 -15.99
N VAL A 129 -7.16 14.30 -15.58
CA VAL A 129 -5.99 14.31 -16.47
C VAL A 129 -5.27 12.96 -16.50
N GLU A 130 -4.35 12.76 -17.45
CA GLU A 130 -3.57 11.52 -17.60
C GLU A 130 -2.84 11.13 -16.30
N GLN A 131 -2.31 12.12 -15.59
CA GLN A 131 -1.62 11.93 -14.33
C GLN A 131 -2.53 11.43 -13.20
N THR A 132 -3.77 11.90 -13.14
CA THR A 132 -4.81 11.38 -12.23
C THR A 132 -5.08 9.91 -12.51
N ARG A 133 -5.26 9.54 -13.79
CA ARG A 133 -5.47 8.16 -14.22
C ARG A 133 -4.30 7.28 -13.83
N ARG A 134 -3.07 7.74 -14.07
CA ARG A 134 -1.85 7.04 -13.66
C ARG A 134 -1.81 6.77 -12.16
N HIS A 135 -2.10 7.78 -11.33
CA HIS A 135 -2.11 7.60 -9.88
C HIS A 135 -3.17 6.60 -9.42
N ALA A 136 -4.38 6.66 -9.99
CA ALA A 136 -5.42 5.67 -9.71
C ALA A 136 -4.98 4.25 -10.12
N ALA A 137 -4.34 4.09 -11.28
CA ALA A 137 -3.82 2.81 -11.75
C ALA A 137 -2.74 2.24 -10.82
N VAL A 138 -1.81 3.08 -10.33
CA VAL A 138 -0.78 2.65 -9.37
C VAL A 138 -1.39 2.29 -8.01
N ALA A 139 -2.37 3.05 -7.53
CA ALA A 139 -3.08 2.74 -6.30
C ALA A 139 -3.85 1.41 -6.39
N ALA A 140 -4.49 1.15 -7.54
CA ALA A 140 -5.17 -0.10 -7.84
C ALA A 140 -4.19 -1.28 -7.91
N LEU A 141 -3.08 -1.12 -8.64
CA LEU A 141 -2.01 -2.12 -8.76
C LEU A 141 -1.46 -2.54 -7.39
N LEU A 142 -1.25 -1.57 -6.49
CA LEU A 142 -0.75 -1.81 -5.13
C LEU A 142 -1.84 -2.25 -4.15
N ARG A 143 -3.07 -2.42 -4.65
CA ARG A 143 -4.26 -2.81 -3.90
C ARG A 143 -4.44 -1.96 -2.65
N VAL A 144 -4.38 -0.64 -2.82
CA VAL A 144 -4.73 0.28 -1.73
C VAL A 144 -6.22 0.08 -1.42
N PRO A 145 -6.59 -0.37 -0.21
CA PRO A 145 -7.96 -0.80 0.11
C PRO A 145 -9.04 0.26 -0.13
N HIS A 146 -8.71 1.54 0.14
CA HIS A 146 -9.65 2.64 0.00
C HIS A 146 -9.08 3.73 -0.90
N VAL A 147 -9.89 4.27 -1.80
CA VAL A 147 -9.52 5.40 -2.65
C VAL A 147 -10.52 6.54 -2.45
N VAL A 148 -10.00 7.72 -2.19
CA VAL A 148 -10.77 8.96 -2.06
C VAL A 148 -10.44 9.85 -3.25
N LEU A 149 -11.45 10.33 -3.95
CA LEU A 149 -11.31 11.39 -4.94
C LEU A 149 -11.57 12.73 -4.27
N ALA A 150 -10.54 13.57 -4.16
CA ALA A 150 -10.66 14.93 -3.65
C ALA A 150 -10.68 15.92 -4.81
N VAL A 151 -11.87 16.40 -5.19
CA VAL A 151 -12.03 17.40 -6.26
C VAL A 151 -11.76 18.77 -5.67
N ASN A 152 -10.54 19.28 -5.89
CA ASN A 152 -10.03 20.49 -5.28
C ASN A 152 -10.26 21.73 -6.14
N LYS A 153 -10.12 22.91 -5.52
CA LYS A 153 -10.30 24.23 -6.14
C LYS A 153 -11.73 24.48 -6.63
N MET A 154 -12.71 23.98 -5.88
CA MET A 154 -14.13 24.26 -6.16
C MET A 154 -14.46 25.75 -6.13
N ASP A 155 -13.69 26.55 -5.38
CA ASP A 155 -13.78 28.02 -5.35
C ASP A 155 -13.53 28.67 -6.72
N LEU A 156 -12.74 28.03 -7.60
CA LEU A 156 -12.43 28.57 -8.93
C LEU A 156 -13.45 28.17 -10.00
N VAL A 157 -14.42 27.32 -9.65
CA VAL A 157 -15.54 26.91 -10.50
C VAL A 157 -16.87 27.26 -9.83
N ASP A 158 -16.87 28.34 -9.03
CA ASP A 158 -18.04 28.89 -8.32
C ASP A 158 -18.82 27.85 -7.50
N TYR A 159 -18.11 26.84 -6.95
CA TYR A 159 -18.68 25.76 -6.15
C TYR A 159 -19.79 24.97 -6.87
N ALA A 160 -19.74 24.91 -8.20
CA ALA A 160 -20.80 24.35 -9.04
C ALA A 160 -20.89 22.82 -8.96
N GLU A 161 -22.05 22.30 -8.52
CA GLU A 161 -22.37 20.86 -8.49
C GLU A 161 -22.14 20.14 -9.83
N PRO A 162 -22.55 20.69 -11.00
CA PRO A 162 -22.34 20.00 -12.28
C PRO A 162 -20.87 19.75 -12.61
N ALA A 163 -19.96 20.65 -12.20
CA ALA A 163 -18.53 20.47 -12.43
C ALA A 163 -17.97 19.32 -11.59
N PHE A 164 -18.37 19.24 -10.31
CA PHE A 164 -18.02 18.13 -9.43
C PHE A 164 -18.57 16.80 -9.95
N ALA A 165 -19.87 16.76 -10.29
CA ALA A 165 -20.55 15.55 -10.71
C ALA A 165 -19.90 14.93 -11.96
N ALA A 166 -19.55 15.74 -12.96
CA ALA A 166 -18.89 15.26 -14.18
C ALA A 166 -17.52 14.61 -13.88
N ILE A 167 -16.72 15.23 -13.01
CA ILE A 167 -15.40 14.71 -12.63
C ILE A 167 -15.53 13.42 -11.80
N ALA A 168 -16.47 13.39 -10.86
CA ALA A 168 -16.73 12.23 -10.03
C ALA A 168 -17.19 11.02 -10.86
N GLU A 169 -18.10 11.24 -11.82
CA GLU A 169 -18.58 10.20 -12.73
C GLU A 169 -17.45 9.64 -13.60
N GLU A 170 -16.66 10.52 -14.24
CA GLU A 170 -15.54 10.12 -15.09
C GLU A 170 -14.50 9.30 -14.31
N PHE A 171 -14.11 9.77 -13.13
CA PHE A 171 -13.11 9.09 -12.31
C PHE A 171 -13.62 7.75 -11.78
N THR A 172 -14.89 7.69 -11.36
CA THR A 172 -15.50 6.45 -10.86
C THR A 172 -15.57 5.39 -11.95
N ALA A 173 -15.97 5.77 -13.17
CA ALA A 173 -15.97 4.86 -14.31
C ALA A 173 -14.56 4.32 -14.61
N TYR A 174 -13.54 5.19 -14.59
CA TYR A 174 -12.16 4.77 -14.80
C TYR A 174 -11.67 3.81 -13.71
N ALA A 175 -11.87 4.13 -12.44
CA ALA A 175 -11.42 3.29 -11.34
C ALA A 175 -12.17 1.96 -11.23
N ALA A 176 -13.45 1.91 -11.62
CA ALA A 176 -14.17 0.65 -11.78
C ALA A 176 -13.49 -0.26 -12.82
N SER A 177 -12.98 0.30 -13.93
CA SER A 177 -12.22 -0.45 -14.93
C SER A 177 -10.88 -1.00 -14.42
N LEU A 178 -10.35 -0.43 -13.33
CA LEU A 178 -9.15 -0.91 -12.64
C LEU A 178 -9.45 -1.96 -11.55
N GLY A 179 -10.73 -2.29 -11.32
CA GLY A 179 -11.15 -3.19 -10.25
C GLY A 179 -11.15 -2.55 -8.86
N VAL A 180 -11.26 -1.21 -8.77
CA VAL A 180 -11.44 -0.49 -7.50
C VAL A 180 -12.95 -0.30 -7.26
N PRO A 181 -13.57 -1.02 -6.32
CA PRO A 181 -15.02 -1.07 -6.22
C PRO A 181 -15.65 0.16 -5.53
N ASP A 182 -14.96 0.76 -4.55
CA ASP A 182 -15.53 1.81 -3.69
C ASP A 182 -14.66 3.06 -3.70
N ILE A 183 -15.19 4.16 -4.24
CA ILE A 183 -14.56 5.49 -4.22
C ILE A 183 -15.46 6.47 -3.50
N THR A 184 -14.89 7.20 -2.55
CA THR A 184 -15.56 8.35 -1.94
C THR A 184 -15.09 9.63 -2.64
N ALA A 185 -15.99 10.31 -3.34
CA ALA A 185 -15.70 11.61 -3.96
C ALA A 185 -16.10 12.76 -3.02
N ILE A 186 -15.17 13.67 -2.75
CA ILE A 186 -15.35 14.80 -1.83
C ILE A 186 -14.97 16.10 -2.58
N PRO A 187 -15.90 17.05 -2.78
CA PRO A 187 -15.60 18.36 -3.33
C PRO A 187 -14.98 19.23 -2.23
N ILE A 188 -13.82 19.82 -2.50
CA ILE A 188 -13.06 20.61 -1.52
C ILE A 188 -12.53 21.92 -2.11
N SER A 189 -12.22 22.86 -1.21
CA SER A 189 -11.24 23.90 -1.47
C SER A 189 -10.17 23.85 -0.38
N ALA A 190 -9.00 23.33 -0.70
CA ALA A 190 -7.90 23.25 0.26
C ALA A 190 -7.44 24.63 0.75
N LEU A 191 -7.53 25.64 -0.14
CA LEU A 191 -7.15 27.01 0.17
C LEU A 191 -8.17 27.67 1.10
N ALA A 192 -9.47 27.57 0.79
CA ALA A 192 -10.53 28.17 1.61
C ALA A 192 -10.91 27.34 2.85
N GLY A 193 -10.57 26.05 2.87
CA GLY A 193 -10.88 25.12 3.97
C GLY A 193 -12.20 24.35 3.81
N ASP A 194 -12.96 24.62 2.74
CA ASP A 194 -14.24 23.97 2.46
C ASP A 194 -14.11 22.44 2.37
N ASN A 195 -14.90 21.70 3.16
CA ASN A 195 -14.98 20.24 3.23
C ASN A 195 -13.65 19.51 3.56
N VAL A 196 -12.62 20.22 4.03
CA VAL A 196 -11.36 19.59 4.46
C VAL A 196 -11.47 19.09 5.89
N VAL A 197 -11.79 19.98 6.83
CA VAL A 197 -12.02 19.66 8.24
C VAL A 197 -13.46 19.99 8.64
N THR A 198 -13.97 21.14 8.19
CA THR A 198 -15.34 21.57 8.45
C THR A 198 -16.19 21.47 7.18
N PRO A 199 -17.49 21.14 7.28
CA PRO A 199 -18.40 21.21 6.16
C PRO A 199 -18.43 22.61 5.53
N SER A 200 -18.54 22.67 4.21
CA SER A 200 -18.63 23.91 3.45
C SER A 200 -20.01 24.56 3.63
N ALA A 201 -20.03 25.90 3.73
CA ALA A 201 -21.26 26.69 3.64
C ALA A 201 -21.59 27.13 2.20
N HIS A 202 -20.72 26.81 1.23
CA HIS A 202 -20.87 27.18 -0.18
C HIS A 202 -21.40 26.02 -1.04
N MET A 203 -21.39 24.80 -0.52
CA MET A 203 -21.78 23.58 -1.22
C MET A 203 -22.89 22.84 -0.47
N ASP A 204 -24.01 23.51 -0.20
CA ASP A 204 -25.17 22.92 0.50
C ASP A 204 -25.76 21.69 -0.21
N TRP A 205 -25.47 21.54 -1.51
CA TRP A 205 -25.83 20.37 -2.31
C TRP A 205 -25.03 19.12 -1.96
N TYR A 206 -23.86 19.26 -1.32
CA TYR A 206 -23.01 18.14 -0.92
C TYR A 206 -23.37 17.66 0.50
N GLY A 207 -24.02 16.50 0.59
CA GLY A 207 -24.39 15.86 1.86
C GLY A 207 -23.39 14.80 2.38
N GLY A 208 -22.21 14.69 1.78
CA GLY A 208 -21.19 13.70 2.14
C GLY A 208 -20.25 14.16 3.27
N PRO A 209 -19.28 13.32 3.66
CA PRO A 209 -18.33 13.65 4.73
C PRO A 209 -17.30 14.68 4.28
N THR A 210 -16.67 15.37 5.24
CA THR A 210 -15.40 16.07 5.00
C THR A 210 -14.25 15.08 4.81
N VAL A 211 -13.10 15.57 4.30
CA VAL A 211 -11.89 14.74 4.18
C VAL A 211 -11.48 14.18 5.54
N LEU A 212 -11.43 15.00 6.58
CA LEU A 212 -11.03 14.54 7.92
C LEU A 212 -12.02 13.53 8.49
N GLU A 213 -13.33 13.78 8.40
CA GLU A 213 -14.35 12.84 8.89
C GLU A 213 -14.23 11.48 8.19
N HIS A 214 -14.03 11.47 6.87
CA HIS A 214 -13.82 10.23 6.15
C HIS A 214 -12.55 9.51 6.61
N LEU A 215 -11.42 10.23 6.76
CA LEU A 215 -10.18 9.68 7.29
C LEU A 215 -10.32 9.14 8.72
N GLU A 216 -11.16 9.74 9.57
CA GLU A 216 -11.42 9.26 10.92
C GLU A 216 -12.27 7.99 10.92
N THR A 217 -13.29 7.92 10.08
CA THR A 217 -14.30 6.85 10.08
C THR A 217 -13.97 5.65 9.18
N VAL A 218 -13.09 5.80 8.18
CA VAL A 218 -12.80 4.72 7.22
C VAL A 218 -12.35 3.46 7.96
N PRO A 219 -12.99 2.30 7.74
CA PRO A 219 -12.61 1.08 8.43
C PRO A 219 -11.15 0.74 8.07
N VAL A 220 -10.33 0.46 9.07
CA VAL A 220 -8.99 -0.10 8.85
C VAL A 220 -8.81 -1.39 9.61
N GLY A 221 -8.13 -2.31 8.94
CA GLY A 221 -7.97 -3.68 9.40
C GLY A 221 -8.96 -4.57 8.67
N GLU A 222 -8.41 -5.54 7.96
CA GLU A 222 -9.19 -6.70 7.53
C GLU A 222 -9.46 -7.55 8.77
N ASP A 223 -10.61 -8.22 8.80
CA ASP A 223 -10.83 -9.30 9.76
C ASP A 223 -9.69 -10.32 9.57
N PRO A 224 -8.82 -10.53 10.58
CA PRO A 224 -7.71 -11.47 10.44
C PRO A 224 -8.19 -12.88 10.14
N SER A 225 -9.45 -13.23 10.39
CA SER A 225 -10.02 -14.53 10.04
C SER A 225 -10.44 -14.67 8.57
N ALA A 226 -10.47 -13.57 7.81
CA ALA A 226 -10.87 -13.58 6.40
C ALA A 226 -9.81 -14.17 5.45
N GLN A 227 -8.58 -14.35 5.92
CA GLN A 227 -7.48 -14.93 5.14
C GLN A 227 -6.73 -16.01 5.92
N PRO A 228 -6.15 -17.02 5.24
CA PRO A 228 -5.40 -18.08 5.89
C PRO A 228 -4.17 -17.57 6.64
N ALA A 229 -3.75 -18.28 7.68
CA ALA A 229 -2.59 -17.86 8.44
C ALA A 229 -1.28 -17.99 7.66
N ARG A 230 -0.40 -16.98 7.83
CA ARG A 230 0.94 -16.93 7.25
C ARG A 230 1.89 -16.43 8.32
N PHE A 231 2.82 -17.27 8.75
CA PHE A 231 3.81 -16.92 9.77
C PHE A 231 5.24 -17.11 9.25
N PRO A 232 5.83 -16.05 8.65
CA PRO A 232 7.22 -16.07 8.23
C PRO A 232 8.14 -16.08 9.44
N VAL A 233 8.96 -17.13 9.56
CA VAL A 233 9.91 -17.27 10.66
C VAL A 233 11.03 -16.24 10.48
N GLN A 234 11.24 -15.42 11.52
CA GLN A 234 12.29 -14.39 11.55
C GLN A 234 13.50 -14.86 12.34
N TYR A 235 13.26 -15.63 13.41
CA TYR A 235 14.28 -16.06 14.33
C TYR A 235 13.91 -17.37 15.03
N VAL A 236 14.91 -18.19 15.35
CA VAL A 236 14.73 -19.44 16.10
C VAL A 236 15.38 -19.27 17.46
N ILE A 237 14.57 -19.33 18.51
CA ILE A 237 14.98 -19.15 19.90
C ILE A 237 15.36 -20.52 20.46
N ARG A 238 16.65 -20.69 20.78
CA ARG A 238 17.20 -21.86 21.48
C ARG A 238 18.13 -21.36 22.60
N PRO A 239 17.62 -21.17 23.83
CA PRO A 239 18.42 -20.65 24.93
C PRO A 239 19.59 -21.56 25.32
N GLN A 240 19.43 -22.89 25.14
CA GLN A 240 20.42 -23.91 25.53
C GLN A 240 20.88 -23.77 26.99
N THR A 241 19.99 -23.29 27.87
CA THR A 241 20.26 -23.15 29.30
C THR A 241 19.91 -24.45 30.03
N SER A 242 20.44 -24.63 31.24
CA SER A 242 20.09 -25.78 32.10
C SER A 242 18.59 -25.89 32.36
N ASP A 243 17.92 -24.74 32.44
CA ASP A 243 16.49 -24.64 32.76
C ASP A 243 15.61 -24.89 31.51
N HIS A 244 16.19 -24.75 30.31
CA HIS A 244 15.52 -24.91 29.02
C HIS A 244 16.42 -25.63 27.99
N PRO A 245 16.80 -26.89 28.25
CA PRO A 245 17.74 -27.62 27.38
C PRO A 245 17.14 -27.88 25.98
N ASP A 246 15.84 -28.20 25.93
CA ASP A 246 15.14 -28.60 24.71
C ASP A 246 14.19 -27.53 24.16
N TYR A 247 14.21 -26.30 24.71
CA TYR A 247 13.30 -25.25 24.26
C TYR A 247 13.62 -24.81 22.82
N ARG A 248 12.59 -24.81 21.99
CA ARG A 248 12.65 -24.32 20.61
C ARG A 248 11.42 -23.48 20.27
N GLY A 249 11.61 -22.17 20.25
CA GLY A 249 10.58 -21.21 19.84
C GLY A 249 10.86 -20.61 18.48
N TYR A 250 9.83 -20.43 17.67
CA TYR A 250 9.91 -19.77 16.36
C TYR A 250 9.31 -18.39 16.48
N ALA A 251 10.16 -17.36 16.43
CA ALA A 251 9.74 -15.98 16.56
C ALA A 251 9.54 -15.32 15.18
N GLY A 252 8.48 -14.53 15.09
CA GLY A 252 8.11 -13.85 13.86
C GLY A 252 6.94 -12.90 14.06
N ARG A 253 6.59 -12.20 13.00
CA ARG A 253 5.36 -11.39 12.93
C ARG A 253 4.37 -12.13 12.04
N ILE A 254 3.16 -12.35 12.55
CA ILE A 254 2.10 -12.98 11.76
C ILE A 254 1.77 -12.04 10.59
N ALA A 255 1.92 -12.54 9.36
CA ALA A 255 1.69 -11.76 8.15
C ALA A 255 0.20 -11.71 7.80
N ALA A 256 -0.51 -12.82 7.96
CA ALA A 256 -1.93 -12.94 7.68
C ALA A 256 -2.56 -13.96 8.63
N GLY A 257 -3.87 -13.91 8.78
CA GLY A 257 -4.64 -14.93 9.49
C GLY A 257 -4.59 -14.88 11.01
N VAL A 258 -5.09 -15.97 11.59
CA VAL A 258 -5.08 -16.26 13.03
C VAL A 258 -4.44 -17.62 13.25
N LEU A 259 -3.50 -17.69 14.20
CA LEU A 259 -2.92 -18.93 14.71
C LEU A 259 -3.53 -19.26 16.06
N ARG A 260 -3.81 -20.54 16.31
CA ARG A 260 -4.31 -21.05 17.58
C ARG A 260 -3.47 -22.24 18.05
N VAL A 261 -3.36 -22.37 19.36
CA VAL A 261 -2.83 -23.60 19.97
C VAL A 261 -3.74 -24.76 19.58
N GLY A 262 -3.16 -25.84 19.05
CA GLY A 262 -3.84 -27.00 18.50
C GLY A 262 -4.01 -26.98 16.98
N ASP A 263 -3.69 -25.88 16.28
CA ASP A 263 -3.78 -25.84 14.82
C ASP A 263 -2.73 -26.79 14.18
N GLU A 264 -3.18 -27.57 13.19
CA GLU A 264 -2.29 -28.33 12.31
C GLU A 264 -1.65 -27.38 11.28
N VAL A 265 -0.32 -27.39 11.25
CA VAL A 265 0.48 -26.52 10.39
C VAL A 265 1.43 -27.30 9.52
N THR A 266 1.80 -26.71 8.39
CA THR A 266 2.91 -27.16 7.56
C THR A 266 3.99 -26.08 7.54
N VAL A 267 5.23 -26.52 7.47
CA VAL A 267 6.41 -25.69 7.31
C VAL A 267 6.84 -25.74 5.85
N LEU A 268 7.00 -24.58 5.24
CA LEU A 268 7.40 -24.45 3.84
C LEU A 268 8.78 -23.78 3.74
N PRO A 269 9.62 -24.20 2.78
CA PRO A 269 9.29 -25.08 1.65
C PRO A 269 9.47 -26.60 1.91
N SER A 270 9.87 -27.03 3.12
CA SER A 270 10.18 -28.44 3.40
C SER A 270 8.98 -29.39 3.37
N GLY A 271 7.77 -28.88 3.60
CA GLY A 271 6.52 -29.66 3.64
C GLY A 271 6.30 -30.43 4.95
N GLY A 272 7.15 -30.23 5.96
CA GLY A 272 7.01 -30.90 7.26
C GLY A 272 5.74 -30.44 7.98
N ARG A 273 4.99 -31.37 8.57
CA ARG A 273 3.75 -31.07 9.32
C ARG A 273 4.00 -31.14 10.82
N SER A 274 3.28 -30.31 11.57
CA SER A 274 3.25 -30.34 13.04
C SER A 274 1.97 -29.71 13.59
N VAL A 275 1.88 -29.61 14.90
CA VAL A 275 0.78 -28.97 15.64
C VAL A 275 1.34 -27.86 16.51
N ILE A 276 0.67 -26.71 16.56
CA ILE A 276 1.04 -25.62 17.46
C ILE A 276 0.75 -26.03 18.91
N THR A 277 1.77 -26.12 19.75
CA THR A 277 1.64 -26.48 21.18
C THR A 277 1.57 -25.27 22.10
N GLY A 278 2.07 -24.13 21.65
CA GLY A 278 2.09 -22.89 22.42
C GLY A 278 2.30 -21.66 21.55
N ILE A 279 1.78 -20.52 22.02
CA ILE A 279 1.98 -19.21 21.41
C ILE A 279 2.25 -18.23 22.54
N ASP A 280 3.35 -17.50 22.47
CA ASP A 280 3.68 -16.43 23.41
C ASP A 280 3.64 -15.07 22.72
N ALA A 281 2.83 -14.16 23.24
CA ALA A 281 2.74 -12.78 22.78
C ALA A 281 3.37 -11.87 23.84
N LEU A 282 4.44 -11.16 23.46
CA LEU A 282 5.21 -10.31 24.39
C LEU A 282 5.71 -11.04 25.65
N GLY A 283 6.00 -12.34 25.54
CA GLY A 283 6.47 -13.18 26.64
C GLY A 283 5.37 -13.82 27.48
N GLU A 284 4.10 -13.53 27.20
CA GLU A 284 2.95 -14.09 27.90
C GLU A 284 2.25 -15.16 27.05
N PRO A 285 1.89 -16.33 27.62
CA PRO A 285 1.24 -17.39 26.88
C PRO A 285 -0.20 -17.01 26.50
N VAL A 286 -0.55 -17.22 25.24
CA VAL A 286 -1.88 -16.95 24.68
C VAL A 286 -2.42 -18.17 23.92
N LYS A 287 -3.75 -18.32 23.87
CA LYS A 287 -4.40 -19.42 23.13
C LYS A 287 -4.48 -19.17 21.63
N ALA A 288 -4.45 -17.90 21.22
CA ALA A 288 -4.55 -17.47 19.85
C ALA A 288 -3.80 -16.16 19.66
N ALA A 289 -3.27 -15.96 18.47
CA ALA A 289 -2.66 -14.70 18.03
C ALA A 289 -3.03 -14.44 16.58
N TRP A 290 -3.06 -13.18 16.17
CA TRP A 290 -3.53 -12.77 14.85
C TRP A 290 -2.61 -11.75 14.20
N ALA A 291 -2.69 -11.64 12.87
CA ALA A 291 -1.95 -10.62 12.15
C ALA A 291 -2.34 -9.21 12.64
N PRO A 292 -1.39 -8.29 12.84
CA PRO A 292 0.04 -8.42 12.56
C PRO A 292 0.89 -8.51 13.85
N GLN A 293 0.47 -9.30 14.83
CA GLN A 293 1.18 -9.46 16.12
C GLN A 293 2.53 -10.16 15.95
N SER A 294 3.51 -9.78 16.78
CA SER A 294 4.77 -10.49 16.93
C SER A 294 4.67 -11.50 18.05
N VAL A 295 4.95 -12.77 17.74
CA VAL A 295 4.77 -13.89 18.65
C VAL A 295 5.92 -14.88 18.54
N THR A 296 6.05 -15.73 19.56
CA THR A 296 6.81 -16.97 19.51
C THR A 296 5.84 -18.14 19.39
N VAL A 297 6.05 -19.02 18.43
CA VAL A 297 5.27 -20.24 18.21
C VAL A 297 6.09 -21.44 18.64
N LEU A 298 5.47 -22.37 19.36
CA LEU A 298 6.02 -23.68 19.72
C LEU A 298 5.30 -24.76 18.92
N LEU A 299 6.04 -25.76 18.45
CA LEU A 299 5.53 -26.89 17.68
C LEU A 299 5.69 -28.20 18.46
N ALA A 300 4.88 -29.20 18.14
CA ALA A 300 4.95 -30.53 18.75
C ALA A 300 6.16 -31.35 18.26
N ASP A 301 6.57 -31.13 17.02
CA ASP A 301 7.60 -31.93 16.34
C ASP A 301 8.88 -31.12 16.13
N ASP A 302 10.02 -31.81 16.26
CA ASP A 302 11.35 -31.25 15.98
C ASP A 302 11.62 -31.17 14.48
N LEU A 303 11.05 -30.17 13.82
CA LEU A 303 11.26 -29.88 12.41
C LEU A 303 12.51 -29.03 12.19
N ASP A 304 13.24 -29.24 11.10
CA ASP A 304 14.36 -28.37 10.72
C ASP A 304 13.85 -27.05 10.11
N ILE A 305 13.53 -26.09 10.98
CA ILE A 305 13.03 -24.76 10.62
C ILE A 305 14.10 -23.71 10.90
N SER A 306 14.25 -22.80 9.95
CA SER A 306 15.20 -21.68 9.95
C SER A 306 14.52 -20.36 9.57
N ARG A 307 15.28 -19.25 9.62
CA ARG A 307 14.79 -17.95 9.13
C ARG A 307 14.51 -18.04 7.63
N GLY A 308 13.35 -17.55 7.21
CA GLY A 308 12.93 -17.58 5.81
C GLY A 308 11.99 -18.74 5.48
N ASP A 309 11.75 -19.65 6.43
CA ASP A 309 10.69 -20.64 6.32
C ASP A 309 9.35 -20.03 6.72
N LEU A 310 8.26 -20.60 6.20
CA LEU A 310 6.90 -20.13 6.41
C LEU A 310 6.09 -21.22 7.10
N ILE A 311 5.49 -20.89 8.24
CA ILE A 311 4.49 -21.75 8.90
C ILE A 311 3.11 -21.31 8.42
N ALA A 312 2.32 -22.23 7.89
CA ALA A 312 0.97 -22.00 7.38
C ALA A 312 0.02 -23.15 7.78
N PRO A 313 -1.31 -22.95 7.80
CA PRO A 313 -2.27 -24.02 8.03
C PRO A 313 -2.06 -25.18 7.06
N ALA A 314 -2.08 -26.41 7.55
CA ALA A 314 -1.84 -27.60 6.72
C ALA A 314 -2.94 -27.84 5.67
N ALA A 315 -4.15 -27.29 5.90
CA ALA A 315 -5.28 -27.39 5.00
C ALA A 315 -5.18 -26.44 3.79
N GLU A 316 -4.58 -25.26 3.98
CA GLU A 316 -4.50 -24.19 2.98
C GLU A 316 -3.08 -23.60 2.89
N PRO A 317 -2.08 -24.44 2.53
CA PRO A 317 -0.72 -23.95 2.33
C PRO A 317 -0.62 -23.15 1.02
N PRO A 318 0.21 -22.10 0.99
CA PRO A 318 0.54 -21.44 -0.27
C PRO A 318 1.33 -22.38 -1.19
N SER A 319 1.17 -22.17 -2.50
CA SER A 319 1.93 -22.89 -3.53
C SER A 319 3.42 -22.58 -3.43
N THR A 320 4.26 -23.60 -3.58
CA THR A 320 5.71 -23.43 -3.68
C THR A 320 6.15 -23.43 -5.14
N THR A 321 6.88 -22.39 -5.56
CA THR A 321 7.41 -22.29 -6.94
C THR A 321 8.86 -21.84 -6.96
N GLN A 322 9.57 -22.21 -8.02
CA GLN A 322 10.88 -21.64 -8.38
C GLN A 322 10.80 -20.65 -9.55
N ASP A 323 9.71 -20.66 -10.31
CA ASP A 323 9.41 -19.65 -11.32
C ASP A 323 8.37 -18.71 -10.74
N VAL A 324 8.83 -17.54 -10.30
CA VAL A 324 7.98 -16.48 -9.76
C VAL A 324 7.52 -15.62 -10.92
N GLU A 325 6.21 -15.63 -11.17
CA GLU A 325 5.56 -14.80 -12.17
C GLU A 325 4.79 -13.68 -11.46
N GLY A 326 4.89 -12.48 -12.01
CA GLY A 326 4.27 -11.32 -11.38
C GLY A 326 4.32 -10.06 -12.21
N THR A 327 3.68 -9.02 -11.70
CA THR A 327 3.89 -7.65 -12.16
C THR A 327 4.88 -6.94 -11.26
N VAL A 328 5.74 -6.13 -11.86
CA VAL A 328 6.78 -5.38 -11.16
C VAL A 328 6.74 -3.90 -11.49
N CYS A 329 7.16 -3.08 -10.53
CA CYS A 329 7.53 -1.69 -10.73
C CYS A 329 9.05 -1.56 -10.57
N HIS A 330 9.74 -1.11 -11.60
CA HIS A 330 11.18 -0.89 -11.55
C HIS A 330 11.50 0.48 -10.92
N LEU A 331 12.34 0.49 -9.89
CA LEU A 331 12.55 1.65 -9.01
C LEU A 331 13.92 2.31 -9.20
N HIS A 332 14.88 1.55 -9.73
CA HIS A 332 16.28 1.94 -9.80
C HIS A 332 16.65 2.51 -11.18
N GLU A 333 17.73 3.30 -11.26
CA GLU A 333 18.17 3.92 -12.52
C GLU A 333 18.85 2.92 -13.46
N ARG A 334 19.47 1.88 -12.89
CA ARG A 334 20.03 0.76 -13.65
C ARG A 334 18.88 -0.08 -14.22
N PRO A 335 18.69 -0.17 -15.54
CA PRO A 335 17.59 -0.93 -16.14
C PRO A 335 17.65 -2.40 -15.78
N LEU A 336 16.48 -3.02 -15.59
CA LEU A 336 16.34 -4.46 -15.37
C LEU A 336 16.25 -5.19 -16.71
N LYS A 337 17.13 -6.18 -16.94
CA LYS A 337 17.23 -6.91 -18.21
C LYS A 337 17.05 -8.42 -18.03
N VAL A 338 16.59 -9.08 -19.09
CA VAL A 338 16.59 -10.55 -19.14
C VAL A 338 18.03 -11.06 -18.96
N GLY A 339 18.21 -12.05 -18.09
CA GLY A 339 19.50 -12.62 -17.71
C GLY A 339 20.17 -11.94 -16.51
N ASP A 340 19.63 -10.83 -15.99
CA ASP A 340 20.18 -10.20 -14.79
C ASP A 340 20.13 -11.16 -13.60
N ARG A 341 21.26 -11.23 -12.89
CA ARG A 341 21.38 -11.94 -11.61
C ARG A 341 20.97 -11.00 -10.49
N VAL A 342 19.99 -11.43 -9.72
CA VAL A 342 19.38 -10.64 -8.65
C VAL A 342 19.28 -11.47 -7.36
N LEU A 343 19.08 -10.80 -6.24
CA LEU A 343 18.57 -11.44 -5.03
C LEU A 343 17.07 -11.16 -4.94
N LEU A 344 16.25 -12.21 -4.84
CA LEU A 344 14.82 -12.08 -4.60
C LEU A 344 14.58 -12.18 -3.08
N LYS A 345 14.06 -11.11 -2.49
CA LYS A 345 13.62 -11.08 -1.09
C LYS A 345 12.11 -11.28 -1.04
N HIS A 346 11.68 -12.35 -0.37
CA HIS A 346 10.28 -12.68 -0.14
C HIS A 346 10.07 -12.92 1.35
N ALA A 347 9.18 -12.16 1.96
CA ALA A 347 9.01 -12.08 3.41
C ALA A 347 10.37 -11.97 4.16
N THR A 348 10.78 -13.04 4.85
CA THR A 348 12.02 -13.11 5.65
C THR A 348 13.17 -13.84 4.94
N ARG A 349 12.91 -14.42 3.76
CA ARG A 349 13.87 -15.16 2.93
C ARG A 349 14.48 -14.27 1.86
N THR A 350 15.75 -14.48 1.56
CA THR A 350 16.43 -13.88 0.40
C THR A 350 17.15 -14.99 -0.35
N VAL A 351 16.82 -15.17 -1.63
CA VAL A 351 17.39 -16.23 -2.47
C VAL A 351 18.03 -15.64 -3.72
N LYS A 352 19.03 -16.32 -4.27
CA LYS A 352 19.59 -15.97 -5.58
C LYS A 352 18.57 -16.25 -6.67
N ALA A 353 18.50 -15.39 -7.66
CA ALA A 353 17.57 -15.56 -8.78
C ALA A 353 18.11 -14.94 -10.07
N ILE A 354 17.47 -15.30 -11.19
CA ILE A 354 17.78 -14.78 -12.53
C ILE A 354 16.47 -14.31 -13.17
N VAL A 355 16.50 -13.11 -13.77
CA VAL A 355 15.38 -12.61 -14.59
C VAL A 355 15.30 -13.45 -15.85
N LYS A 356 14.23 -14.25 -15.99
CA LYS A 356 14.05 -15.20 -17.09
C LYS A 356 13.34 -14.56 -18.28
N ALA A 357 12.34 -13.72 -18.02
CA ALA A 357 11.56 -13.05 -19.05
C ALA A 357 10.97 -11.73 -18.54
N LEU A 358 10.73 -10.82 -19.48
CA LEU A 358 9.97 -9.58 -19.31
C LEU A 358 8.90 -9.57 -20.40
N PRO A 359 7.74 -10.23 -20.19
CA PRO A 359 6.79 -10.49 -21.28
C PRO A 359 6.10 -9.23 -21.82
N TYR A 360 5.88 -8.24 -20.94
CA TYR A 360 5.25 -6.99 -21.33
C TYR A 360 5.67 -5.83 -20.43
N ARG A 361 5.50 -4.61 -20.94
CA ARG A 361 5.50 -3.36 -20.20
C ARG A 361 4.13 -2.70 -20.33
N ILE A 362 3.61 -2.14 -19.25
CA ILE A 362 2.33 -1.44 -19.23
C ILE A 362 2.55 0.03 -19.60
N ASP A 363 1.87 0.47 -20.65
CA ASP A 363 1.83 1.87 -21.03
C ASP A 363 0.76 2.61 -20.22
N LEU A 364 1.22 3.34 -19.19
CA LEU A 364 0.36 4.15 -18.33
C LEU A 364 -0.19 5.41 -19.03
N THR A 365 0.34 5.78 -20.20
CA THR A 365 -0.11 6.94 -21.00
C THR A 365 -1.24 6.53 -21.96
N ALA A 366 -1.21 5.29 -22.45
CA ALA A 366 -2.10 4.75 -23.46
C ALA A 366 -3.14 3.76 -22.90
N GLY A 367 -3.78 4.12 -21.78
CA GLY A 367 -4.91 3.33 -21.25
C GLY A 367 -4.53 1.94 -20.73
N LEU A 368 -3.31 1.77 -20.20
CA LEU A 368 -2.78 0.50 -19.67
C LEU A 368 -2.51 -0.57 -20.74
N ALA A 369 -2.26 -0.17 -21.98
CA ALA A 369 -1.90 -1.10 -23.05
C ALA A 369 -0.62 -1.89 -22.72
N HIS A 370 -0.62 -3.18 -23.02
CA HIS A 370 0.57 -4.03 -22.89
C HIS A 370 1.46 -3.89 -24.14
N VAL A 371 2.68 -3.40 -23.94
CA VAL A 371 3.75 -3.41 -24.93
C VAL A 371 4.53 -4.71 -24.75
N ALA A 372 4.39 -5.64 -25.70
CA ALA A 372 5.03 -6.95 -25.64
C ALA A 372 6.57 -6.86 -25.75
N ASP A 373 7.25 -7.79 -25.08
CA ASP A 373 8.69 -8.03 -25.16
C ASP A 373 9.56 -6.76 -25.13
N PRO A 374 9.46 -5.91 -24.09
CA PRO A 374 10.21 -4.65 -24.00
C PRO A 374 11.74 -4.84 -23.93
N GLY A 375 12.23 -6.07 -23.70
CA GLY A 375 13.66 -6.40 -23.59
C GLY A 375 14.32 -5.93 -22.28
N GLN A 376 13.88 -4.79 -21.75
CA GLN A 376 14.29 -4.24 -20.46
C GLN A 376 13.13 -3.46 -19.81
N LEU A 377 13.23 -3.21 -18.50
CA LEU A 377 12.41 -2.24 -17.80
C LEU A 377 13.32 -1.10 -17.32
N ASP A 378 12.98 0.13 -17.71
CA ASP A 378 13.65 1.35 -17.27
C ASP A 378 12.99 1.91 -16.00
N VAL A 379 13.61 2.91 -15.38
CA VAL A 379 13.10 3.49 -14.13
C VAL A 379 11.65 3.96 -14.31
N ASN A 380 10.80 3.66 -13.33
CA ASN A 380 9.35 3.92 -13.34
C ASN A 380 8.52 3.02 -14.28
N ASP A 381 9.13 2.13 -15.05
CA ASP A 381 8.37 1.17 -15.84
C ASP A 381 7.65 0.17 -14.94
N ILE A 382 6.44 -0.20 -15.37
CA ILE A 382 5.65 -1.27 -14.79
C ILE A 382 5.51 -2.35 -15.85
N GLY A 383 5.70 -3.61 -15.49
CA GLY A 383 5.66 -4.69 -16.48
C GLY A 383 5.57 -6.08 -15.86
N GLY A 384 5.29 -7.06 -16.70
CA GLY A 384 5.33 -8.47 -16.33
C GLY A 384 6.76 -8.95 -16.18
N ILE A 385 6.99 -9.89 -15.27
CA ILE A 385 8.27 -10.55 -15.08
C ILE A 385 8.09 -12.04 -14.81
N THR A 386 9.06 -12.83 -15.26
CA THR A 386 9.31 -14.18 -14.76
C THR A 386 10.70 -14.23 -14.16
N VAL A 387 10.81 -14.63 -12.90
CA VAL A 387 12.08 -14.75 -12.17
C VAL A 387 12.29 -16.20 -11.75
N ARG A 388 13.43 -16.78 -12.13
CA ARG A 388 13.82 -18.13 -11.70
C ARG A 388 14.67 -18.05 -10.43
N THR A 389 14.18 -18.59 -9.32
CA THR A 389 14.91 -18.64 -8.05
C THR A 389 15.73 -19.92 -7.92
N ALA A 390 16.81 -19.84 -7.13
CA ALA A 390 17.67 -21.00 -6.84
C ALA A 390 16.98 -22.03 -5.92
N GLU A 391 16.04 -21.57 -5.09
CA GLU A 391 15.31 -22.37 -4.11
C GLU A 391 13.80 -22.07 -4.23
N PRO A 392 12.92 -23.05 -3.98
CA PRO A 392 11.48 -22.84 -4.03
C PRO A 392 11.01 -21.85 -2.95
N LEU A 393 10.07 -20.99 -3.31
CA LEU A 393 9.45 -20.01 -2.42
C LEU A 393 7.96 -20.33 -2.24
N PRO A 394 7.44 -20.33 -0.99
CA PRO A 394 6.01 -20.39 -0.73
C PRO A 394 5.38 -19.03 -1.01
N LEU A 395 4.66 -18.91 -2.12
CA LEU A 395 4.18 -17.64 -2.67
C LEU A 395 2.65 -17.65 -2.78
N ASP A 396 2.01 -16.65 -2.17
CA ASP A 396 0.59 -16.37 -2.42
C ASP A 396 0.46 -15.44 -3.62
N ALA A 397 -0.71 -15.40 -4.26
CA ALA A 397 -1.00 -14.33 -5.20
C ALA A 397 -1.15 -13.01 -4.42
N TYR A 398 -0.69 -11.89 -5.00
CA TYR A 398 -0.77 -10.57 -4.35
C TYR A 398 -2.22 -10.13 -4.09
N GLN A 399 -3.16 -10.64 -4.90
CA GLN A 399 -4.60 -10.46 -4.73
C GLN A 399 -5.16 -11.15 -3.46
N ASP A 400 -4.52 -12.23 -3.01
CA ASP A 400 -4.98 -12.98 -1.84
C ASP A 400 -4.26 -12.52 -0.58
N SER A 401 -2.95 -12.21 -0.68
CA SER A 401 -2.18 -11.67 0.44
C SER A 401 -1.11 -10.68 -0.02
N ARG A 402 -1.22 -9.42 0.39
CA ARG A 402 -0.24 -8.37 0.04
C ARG A 402 1.16 -8.68 0.59
N LEU A 403 1.26 -9.23 1.79
CA LEU A 403 2.57 -9.46 2.42
C LEU A 403 3.30 -10.67 1.84
N THR A 404 2.62 -11.81 1.67
CA THR A 404 3.22 -13.03 1.12
C THR A 404 3.09 -13.17 -0.39
N GLY A 405 2.39 -12.27 -1.07
CA GLY A 405 2.45 -12.11 -2.53
C GLY A 405 3.38 -10.99 -3.01
N SER A 406 4.04 -10.26 -2.10
CA SER A 406 5.03 -9.24 -2.46
C SER A 406 6.46 -9.79 -2.45
N PHE A 407 7.31 -9.26 -3.32
CA PHE A 407 8.74 -9.54 -3.33
C PHE A 407 9.55 -8.32 -3.78
N LEU A 408 10.85 -8.31 -3.45
CA LEU A 408 11.79 -7.31 -3.95
C LEU A 408 12.89 -8.00 -4.73
N LEU A 409 13.33 -7.38 -5.83
CA LEU A 409 14.59 -7.71 -6.47
C LEU A 409 15.66 -6.74 -6.00
N ILE A 410 16.79 -7.28 -5.58
CA ILE A 410 17.89 -6.57 -4.95
C ILE A 410 19.15 -6.83 -5.76
N ASP A 411 19.98 -5.80 -5.96
CA ASP A 411 21.27 -5.95 -6.61
C ASP A 411 22.23 -6.73 -5.69
N PRO A 412 22.80 -7.86 -6.13
CA PRO A 412 23.73 -8.64 -5.33
C PRO A 412 25.06 -7.91 -5.06
N ALA A 413 25.41 -6.86 -5.82
CA ALA A 413 26.68 -6.16 -5.69
C ALA A 413 26.70 -5.20 -4.50
N ASP A 414 25.62 -4.44 -4.30
CA ASP A 414 25.55 -3.36 -3.30
C ASP A 414 24.33 -3.43 -2.37
N GLY A 415 23.39 -4.34 -2.62
CA GLY A 415 22.18 -4.49 -1.82
C GLY A 415 21.09 -3.45 -2.11
N SER A 416 21.23 -2.65 -3.18
CA SER A 416 20.19 -1.71 -3.61
C SER A 416 18.91 -2.43 -4.03
N THR A 417 17.75 -1.84 -3.73
CA THR A 417 16.47 -2.37 -4.21
C THR A 417 16.26 -1.92 -5.65
N LEU A 418 16.24 -2.89 -6.57
CA LEU A 418 16.06 -2.66 -7.99
C LEU A 418 14.58 -2.50 -8.35
N THR A 419 13.76 -3.42 -7.84
CA THR A 419 12.39 -3.61 -8.32
C THR A 419 11.49 -4.10 -7.19
N ALA A 420 10.27 -3.57 -7.13
CA ALA A 420 9.20 -4.12 -6.29
C ALA A 420 8.25 -4.97 -7.13
N GLY A 421 7.88 -6.14 -6.62
CA GLY A 421 7.08 -7.13 -7.34
C GLY A 421 5.86 -7.61 -6.58
N MET A 422 4.83 -7.94 -7.36
CA MET A 422 3.54 -8.46 -6.95
C MET A 422 3.31 -9.76 -7.70
N ALA A 423 3.19 -10.87 -6.98
CA ALA A 423 2.98 -12.19 -7.56
C ALA A 423 1.59 -12.29 -8.22
N GLY A 424 1.55 -12.84 -9.42
CA GLY A 424 0.35 -12.90 -10.26
C GLY A 424 0.12 -11.65 -11.12
N GLU A 425 -1.06 -11.55 -11.71
CA GLU A 425 -1.42 -10.47 -12.62
C GLU A 425 -1.81 -9.17 -11.87
N ALA A 426 -1.47 -8.03 -12.47
CA ALA A 426 -1.61 -6.70 -11.89
C ALA A 426 -3.04 -6.19 -11.75
N PHE A 427 -3.87 -6.50 -12.74
CA PHE A 427 -5.25 -6.08 -12.81
C PHE A 427 -6.08 -7.35 -12.94
N ALA A 428 -7.22 -7.41 -12.26
CA ALA A 428 -8.19 -8.46 -12.56
C ALA A 428 -8.46 -8.39 -14.07
N GLY A 429 -8.09 -9.42 -14.81
CA GLY A 429 -8.39 -9.47 -16.24
C GLY A 429 -9.88 -9.19 -16.44
N PRO A 430 -10.29 -8.53 -17.54
CA PRO A 430 -11.71 -8.45 -17.86
C PRO A 430 -12.24 -9.88 -17.80
N ALA A 431 -13.24 -10.12 -16.95
CA ALA A 431 -13.82 -11.44 -16.75
C ALA A 431 -13.98 -12.07 -18.12
N ALA A 432 -13.25 -13.17 -18.39
CA ALA A 432 -13.26 -13.79 -19.70
C ALA A 432 -14.71 -14.01 -20.07
N ALA A 433 -15.17 -13.36 -21.15
CA ALA A 433 -16.53 -13.52 -21.62
C ALA A 433 -16.75 -15.03 -21.72
N ALA A 434 -17.63 -15.55 -20.85
CA ALA A 434 -17.99 -16.96 -20.85
C ALA A 434 -18.33 -17.29 -22.31
N GLY A 435 -17.56 -18.21 -22.90
CA GLY A 435 -17.68 -18.57 -24.29
C GLY A 435 -19.16 -18.79 -24.59
N ALA A 436 -19.73 -17.91 -25.41
CA ALA A 436 -21.01 -18.18 -26.01
C ALA A 436 -20.76 -19.40 -26.90
N ASP A 437 -21.13 -20.57 -26.41
CA ASP A 437 -21.26 -21.77 -27.20
C ASP A 437 -22.09 -21.39 -28.43
N GLN A 438 -21.43 -21.37 -29.59
CA GLN A 438 -22.10 -21.42 -30.88
C GLN A 438 -22.69 -22.83 -31.01
N GLU A 439 -23.79 -23.08 -30.31
CA GLU A 439 -24.72 -24.12 -30.73
C GLU A 439 -25.44 -23.59 -31.98
N GLY A 440 -25.00 -24.10 -33.13
CA GLY A 440 -25.69 -23.94 -34.39
C GLY A 440 -27.11 -24.49 -34.27
N TRP A 441 -28.08 -23.65 -34.62
CA TRP A 441 -29.43 -24.10 -34.93
C TRP A 441 -29.57 -24.16 -36.45
N ASP A 442 -29.70 -25.38 -36.97
CA ASP A 442 -30.20 -25.67 -38.31
C ASP A 442 -31.63 -25.12 -38.44
N PHE A 443 -31.86 -24.27 -39.45
CA PHE A 443 -33.08 -24.24 -40.28
C PHE A 443 -32.82 -23.55 -41.62
#